data_AF-A0A9W9AII5-F1
#
_entry.id   AF-A0A9W9AII5-F1
#
_cell.length_a   1.000
_cell.length_b   1.000
_cell.length_c   1.000
_cell.angle_alpha   90.00
_cell.angle_beta   90.00
_cell.angle_gamma   90.00
#
_symmetry.space_group_name_H-M   'P 1'
#
loop_
_entity.id
_entity.type
_entity.pdbx_description
1 polymer ?
#
loop_
_entity_poly.entity_id
_entity_poly.type
_entity_poly.pdbx_seq_one_letter_code
_entity_poly.pdbx_strand_id
1 'polypeptide(L)'
;MRIFCPTIVLILSILSICTHAAPVNQNLDSRENLPAWIQGEVDNPAFFTQKDRQAYAKKLWGVKPGAKLQVAGSHNFAIYSLTGYGLRFKSSSLIMKVFNAVDNAAIGEAKALRAVGDLVASGTVSALGSKPAIIMKKKAGQPLQETEAYKNAREVVREMMRNQTFTLMCDKMAIVATKKYVLHGDNHPSHSNTLVTLDGNTVKSVELVDYGPPKTYFLNKSVTKAEVCVYCGCEYPSTKRHLWEQEFPYVSPPSSPIKSPKLGM
;
A
#
# COMPACT_ATOMS: atom_id res chain seq x y z
N MET A 1 -76.49 16.20 -1.13
CA MET A 1 -76.22 15.03 -2.00
C MET A 1 -74.72 14.89 -2.12
N ARG A 2 -74.16 13.74 -1.73
CA ARG A 2 -72.72 13.53 -1.51
C ARG A 2 -71.95 13.49 -2.83
N ILE A 3 -70.87 14.27 -2.93
CA ILE A 3 -69.91 14.23 -4.05
C ILE A 3 -68.71 13.39 -3.59
N PHE A 4 -68.56 12.21 -4.18
CA PHE A 4 -67.41 11.32 -4.00
C PHE A 4 -66.33 11.70 -5.02
N CYS A 5 -65.12 12.00 -4.55
CA CYS A 5 -63.95 12.23 -5.38
C CYS A 5 -63.03 11.00 -5.26
N PRO A 6 -62.65 10.30 -6.36
CA PRO A 6 -61.76 9.16 -6.27
C PRO A 6 -60.30 9.64 -6.36
N THR A 7 -59.54 9.41 -5.30
CA THR A 7 -58.08 9.62 -5.30
C THR A 7 -57.42 8.39 -5.92
N ILE A 8 -56.86 8.55 -7.11
CA ILE A 8 -56.02 7.54 -7.78
C ILE A 8 -54.66 7.55 -7.09
N VAL A 9 -54.35 6.49 -6.35
CA VAL A 9 -53.03 6.24 -5.76
C VAL A 9 -52.20 5.46 -6.79
N LEU A 10 -51.28 6.16 -7.48
CA LEU A 10 -50.35 5.55 -8.41
C LEU A 10 -49.14 5.00 -7.62
N ILE A 11 -49.11 3.68 -7.39
CA ILE A 11 -47.98 2.99 -6.78
C ILE A 11 -46.93 2.74 -7.87
N LEU A 12 -45.94 3.63 -7.95
CA LEU A 12 -44.74 3.45 -8.79
C LEU A 12 -43.77 2.50 -8.08
N SER A 13 -43.87 1.22 -8.42
CA SER A 13 -42.95 0.16 -8.02
C SER A 13 -41.58 0.38 -8.65
N ILE A 14 -40.68 1.07 -7.94
CA ILE A 14 -39.28 1.20 -8.33
C ILE A 14 -38.63 -0.18 -8.10
N LEU A 15 -38.48 -0.96 -9.18
CA LEU A 15 -37.56 -2.10 -9.20
C LEU A 15 -36.14 -1.57 -8.93
N SER A 16 -35.68 -1.73 -7.69
CA SER A 16 -34.26 -1.58 -7.35
C SER A 16 -33.50 -2.70 -8.03
N ILE A 17 -32.89 -2.39 -9.18
CA ILE A 17 -31.90 -3.25 -9.81
C ILE A 17 -30.65 -3.19 -8.93
N CYS A 18 -30.53 -4.14 -7.99
CA CYS A 18 -29.29 -4.37 -7.28
C CYS A 18 -28.26 -4.91 -8.28
N THR A 19 -27.51 -4.02 -8.93
CA THR A 19 -26.30 -4.41 -9.67
C THR A 19 -25.29 -4.89 -8.63
N HIS A 20 -25.20 -6.20 -8.47
CA HIS A 20 -24.17 -6.85 -7.67
C HIS A 20 -22.85 -6.66 -8.41
N ALA A 21 -22.05 -5.67 -7.98
CA ALA A 21 -20.68 -5.56 -8.44
C ALA A 21 -19.96 -6.85 -8.03
N ALA A 22 -19.41 -7.57 -9.01
CA ALA A 22 -18.66 -8.79 -8.75
C ALA A 22 -17.49 -8.48 -7.79
N PRO A 23 -17.17 -9.40 -6.86
CA PRO A 23 -16.08 -9.19 -5.92
C PRO A 23 -14.77 -8.95 -6.67
N VAL A 24 -14.14 -7.81 -6.40
CA VAL A 24 -12.82 -7.49 -6.93
C VAL A 24 -11.85 -8.56 -6.43
N ASN A 25 -11.14 -9.23 -7.34
CA ASN A 25 -10.08 -10.15 -6.96
C ASN A 25 -8.90 -9.33 -6.38
N GLN A 26 -8.84 -9.25 -5.05
CA GLN A 26 -7.88 -8.42 -4.31
C GLN A 26 -6.51 -9.11 -4.12
N ASN A 27 -6.30 -10.30 -4.66
CA ASN A 27 -5.06 -11.04 -4.41
C ASN A 27 -3.97 -10.67 -5.44
N LEU A 28 -3.04 -9.79 -5.02
CA LEU A 28 -1.87 -9.41 -5.82
C LEU A 28 -0.75 -10.47 -5.77
N ASP A 29 -0.83 -11.46 -4.87
CA ASP A 29 0.29 -12.33 -4.52
C ASP A 29 0.53 -13.48 -5.50
N SER A 30 -0.42 -13.76 -6.40
CA SER A 30 -0.37 -14.93 -7.29
C SER A 30 0.01 -14.61 -8.75
N ARG A 31 0.65 -13.47 -9.03
CA ARG A 31 0.92 -13.03 -10.40
C ARG A 31 2.29 -13.52 -10.88
N GLU A 32 2.29 -14.61 -11.65
CA GLU A 32 3.50 -15.26 -12.18
C GLU A 32 4.28 -14.41 -13.20
N ASN A 33 3.65 -13.40 -13.82
CA ASN A 33 4.30 -12.52 -14.80
C ASN A 33 4.24 -11.06 -14.34
N LEU A 34 5.38 -10.54 -13.90
CA LEU A 34 5.53 -9.11 -13.61
C LEU A 34 5.46 -8.30 -14.92
N PRO A 35 4.73 -7.17 -14.96
CA PRO A 35 4.71 -6.29 -16.12
C PRO A 35 6.11 -5.82 -16.53
N ALA A 36 6.35 -5.62 -17.83
CA ALA A 36 7.64 -5.20 -18.37
C ALA A 36 8.17 -3.86 -17.83
N TRP A 37 7.30 -3.03 -17.24
CA TRP A 37 7.68 -1.78 -16.59
C TRP A 37 8.21 -1.95 -15.16
N ILE A 38 8.11 -3.14 -14.59
CA ILE A 38 8.80 -3.54 -13.36
C ILE A 38 10.21 -3.99 -13.72
N GLN A 39 11.22 -3.29 -13.22
CA GLN A 39 12.63 -3.62 -13.50
C GLN A 39 13.13 -4.76 -12.62
N GLY A 40 12.68 -4.81 -11.37
CA GLY A 40 13.03 -5.86 -10.41
C GLY A 40 12.86 -5.41 -8.96
N GLU A 41 13.01 -6.36 -8.04
CA GLU A 41 12.88 -6.13 -6.61
C GLU A 41 13.96 -5.22 -6.05
N VAL A 42 13.63 -4.50 -4.97
CA VAL A 42 14.52 -3.51 -4.35
C VAL A 42 15.77 -4.12 -3.72
N ASP A 43 15.77 -5.40 -3.40
CA ASP A 43 16.91 -6.14 -2.86
C ASP A 43 17.80 -6.77 -3.95
N ASN A 44 17.49 -6.60 -5.23
CA ASN A 44 18.36 -7.07 -6.30
C ASN A 44 19.64 -6.21 -6.37
N PRO A 45 20.83 -6.80 -6.14
CA PRO A 45 22.09 -6.06 -6.06
C PRO A 45 22.52 -5.41 -7.38
N ALA A 46 21.94 -5.80 -8.52
CA ALA A 46 22.17 -5.15 -9.81
C ALA A 46 21.73 -3.68 -9.81
N PHE A 47 20.79 -3.30 -8.92
CA PHE A 47 20.33 -1.92 -8.80
C PHE A 47 21.18 -1.09 -7.82
N PHE A 48 22.18 -1.65 -7.13
CA PHE A 48 22.92 -0.91 -6.11
C PHE A 48 24.16 -0.21 -6.67
N THR A 49 24.17 1.11 -6.52
CA THR A 49 25.38 1.91 -6.72
C THR A 49 26.35 1.74 -5.55
N GLN A 50 27.60 2.18 -5.71
CA GLN A 50 28.56 2.19 -4.60
C GLN A 50 28.05 3.02 -3.41
N LYS A 51 27.36 4.13 -3.67
CA LYS A 51 26.74 4.97 -2.63
C LYS A 51 25.68 4.20 -1.82
N ASP A 52 24.93 3.33 -2.47
CA ASP A 52 23.89 2.52 -1.80
C ASP A 52 24.53 1.48 -0.88
N ARG A 53 25.59 0.83 -1.34
CA ARG A 53 26.36 -0.12 -0.54
C ARG A 53 27.01 0.53 0.68
N GLN A 54 27.24 1.84 0.63
CA GLN A 54 27.78 2.63 1.73
C GLN A 54 26.71 3.28 2.62
N ALA A 55 25.42 2.99 2.41
CA ALA A 55 24.32 3.62 3.15
C ALA A 55 24.46 3.45 4.68
N TYR A 56 25.10 2.37 5.13
CA TYR A 56 25.27 2.05 6.55
C TYR A 56 26.68 2.30 7.10
N ALA A 57 27.61 2.84 6.28
CA ALA A 57 29.00 3.02 6.68
C ALA A 57 29.21 4.10 7.77
N LYS A 58 28.24 5.01 7.94
CA LYS A 58 28.34 6.12 8.89
C LYS A 58 27.72 5.76 10.24
N LYS A 59 28.27 6.33 11.31
CA LYS A 59 27.64 6.29 12.64
C LYS A 59 26.53 7.32 12.74
N LEU A 60 25.38 6.93 13.28
CA LEU A 60 24.26 7.81 13.60
C LEU A 60 24.45 8.33 15.03
N TRP A 61 24.83 9.61 15.15
CA TRP A 61 25.05 10.27 16.43
C TRP A 61 23.77 10.90 16.96
N GLY A 62 23.67 11.02 18.30
CA GLY A 62 22.56 11.70 18.96
C GLY A 62 21.21 10.99 18.85
N VAL A 63 21.20 9.71 18.46
CA VAL A 63 20.00 8.89 18.43
C VAL A 63 19.62 8.49 19.85
N LYS A 64 18.39 8.83 20.26
CA LYS A 64 17.79 8.37 21.51
C LYS A 64 16.56 7.51 21.19
N PRO A 65 16.70 6.17 21.22
CA PRO A 65 15.57 5.27 21.04
C PRO A 65 14.51 5.50 22.12
N GLY A 66 13.25 5.53 21.72
CA GLY A 66 12.09 5.55 22.60
C GLY A 66 11.50 4.15 22.78
N ALA A 67 10.17 4.09 22.94
CA ALA A 67 9.44 2.84 23.03
C ALA A 67 9.61 1.98 21.76
N LYS A 68 9.75 0.67 21.97
CA LYS A 68 9.70 -0.34 20.90
C LYS A 68 8.27 -0.43 20.39
N LEU A 69 8.08 -0.20 19.10
CA LEU A 69 6.76 -0.18 18.44
C LEU A 69 6.39 -1.54 17.86
N GLN A 70 7.38 -2.29 17.38
CA GLN A 70 7.18 -3.61 16.80
C GLN A 70 8.35 -4.53 17.18
N VAL A 71 8.01 -5.80 17.43
CA VAL A 71 8.98 -6.87 17.69
C VAL A 71 9.46 -7.47 16.37
N ALA A 72 10.65 -8.08 16.38
CA ALA A 72 11.43 -8.55 15.24
C ALA A 72 10.60 -9.13 14.07
N GLY A 73 10.98 -8.75 12.86
CA GLY A 73 10.55 -9.39 11.62
C GLY A 73 11.71 -10.16 10.99
N SER A 74 11.47 -10.80 9.84
CA SER A 74 12.47 -11.66 9.17
C SER A 74 13.79 -10.94 8.86
N HIS A 75 13.75 -9.63 8.59
CA HIS A 75 14.94 -8.83 8.24
C HIS A 75 15.26 -7.73 9.25
N ASN A 76 14.39 -7.48 10.23
CA ASN A 76 14.59 -6.40 11.21
C ASN A 76 14.56 -6.91 12.65
N PHE A 77 15.45 -6.37 13.47
CA PHE A 77 15.50 -6.63 14.90
C PHE A 77 14.30 -6.01 15.64
N ALA A 78 13.97 -4.76 15.30
CA ALA A 78 12.89 -4.01 15.94
C ALA A 78 12.61 -2.67 15.23
N ILE A 79 11.45 -2.10 15.51
CA ILE A 79 11.13 -0.69 15.21
C ILE A 79 10.97 0.07 16.52
N TYR A 80 11.57 1.25 16.61
CA TYR A 80 11.52 2.14 17.76
C TYR A 80 10.92 3.49 17.38
N SER A 81 10.16 4.08 18.30
CA SER A 81 9.97 5.54 18.30
C SER A 81 11.28 6.24 18.64
N LEU A 82 11.38 7.55 18.38
CA LEU A 82 12.54 8.33 18.77
C LEU A 82 12.14 9.42 19.78
N THR A 83 12.94 9.54 20.84
CA THR A 83 12.84 10.64 21.81
C THR A 83 13.87 11.74 21.53
N GLY A 84 14.82 11.47 20.62
CA GLY A 84 15.85 12.42 20.19
C GLY A 84 16.53 11.98 18.90
N TYR A 85 16.59 12.87 17.90
CA TYR A 85 17.48 12.72 16.74
C TYR A 85 17.68 14.05 15.99
N GLY A 86 18.87 14.64 16.13
CA GLY A 86 19.23 15.92 15.49
C GLY A 86 18.34 17.09 15.91
N LEU A 87 18.68 18.30 15.43
CA LEU A 87 17.90 19.53 15.71
C LEU A 87 16.88 19.87 14.61
N ARG A 88 16.96 19.21 13.45
CA ARG A 88 16.16 19.55 12.26
C ARG A 88 14.75 18.93 12.26
N PHE A 89 14.53 17.88 13.03
CA PHE A 89 13.28 17.12 13.02
C PHE A 89 12.71 17.01 14.43
N LYS A 90 11.38 17.07 14.52
CA LYS A 90 10.68 16.70 15.77
C LYS A 90 10.84 15.19 15.94
N SER A 91 11.33 14.75 17.09
CA SER A 91 11.62 13.32 17.29
C SER A 91 10.37 12.44 17.20
N SER A 92 9.20 12.97 17.61
CA SER A 92 7.90 12.31 17.49
C SER A 92 7.42 12.09 16.04
N SER A 93 7.97 12.82 15.06
CA SER A 93 7.67 12.62 13.65
C SER A 93 8.60 11.61 12.97
N LEU A 94 9.44 10.91 13.74
CA LEU A 94 10.41 9.94 13.23
C LEU A 94 10.23 8.59 13.92
N ILE A 95 10.63 7.54 13.19
CA ILE A 95 10.81 6.20 13.71
C ILE A 95 12.16 5.65 13.24
N MET A 96 12.69 4.67 13.96
CA MET A 96 13.92 3.99 13.62
C MET A 96 13.67 2.49 13.45
N LYS A 97 13.99 1.95 12.28
CA LYS A 97 14.02 0.51 12.03
C LYS A 97 15.46 0.03 12.17
N VAL A 98 15.66 -0.99 12.99
CA VAL A 98 16.98 -1.57 13.29
C VAL A 98 17.04 -2.94 12.64
N PHE A 99 18.09 -3.21 11.88
CA PHE A 99 18.29 -4.46 11.15
C PHE A 99 19.17 -5.44 11.92
N ASN A 100 19.06 -6.72 11.58
CA ASN A 100 19.92 -7.75 12.14
C ASN A 100 21.36 -7.64 11.60
N ALA A 101 21.49 -7.35 10.30
CA ALA A 101 22.75 -7.15 9.59
C ALA A 101 22.55 -6.16 8.42
N VAL A 102 23.65 -5.76 7.77
CA VAL A 102 23.60 -5.01 6.50
C VAL A 102 23.61 -6.02 5.36
N ASP A 103 22.44 -6.37 4.86
CA ASP A 103 22.24 -7.23 3.70
C ASP A 103 21.61 -6.44 2.53
N ASN A 104 21.32 -7.14 1.43
CA ASN A 104 20.68 -6.52 0.28
C ASN A 104 19.29 -5.96 0.60
N ALA A 105 18.54 -6.58 1.52
CA ALA A 105 17.23 -6.10 1.95
C ALA A 105 17.34 -4.74 2.66
N ALA A 106 18.28 -4.61 3.60
CA ALA A 106 18.53 -3.35 4.30
C ALA A 106 19.00 -2.25 3.34
N ILE A 107 19.87 -2.56 2.37
CA ILE A 107 20.33 -1.60 1.34
C ILE A 107 19.17 -1.19 0.43
N GLY A 108 18.39 -2.16 -0.03
CA GLY A 108 17.22 -1.97 -0.88
C GLY A 108 16.17 -1.08 -0.24
N GLU A 109 15.81 -1.35 1.02
CA GLU A 109 14.83 -0.56 1.78
C GLU A 109 15.32 0.89 1.97
N ALA A 110 16.58 1.10 2.35
CA ALA A 110 17.14 2.45 2.47
C ALA A 110 17.09 3.20 1.13
N LYS A 111 17.40 2.51 0.02
CA LYS A 111 17.34 3.09 -1.32
C LYS A 111 15.90 3.45 -1.72
N ALA A 112 14.94 2.57 -1.47
CA ALA A 112 13.53 2.79 -1.76
C ALA A 112 12.96 3.97 -0.95
N LEU A 113 13.22 4.00 0.36
CA LEU A 113 12.80 5.09 1.25
C LEU A 113 13.40 6.44 0.84
N ARG A 114 14.65 6.43 0.34
CA ARG A 114 15.27 7.65 -0.20
C ARG A 114 14.58 8.12 -1.48
N ALA A 115 14.19 7.20 -2.36
CA ALA A 115 13.48 7.53 -3.60
C ALA A 115 12.09 8.12 -3.32
N VAL A 116 11.33 7.55 -2.38
CA VAL A 116 10.00 8.07 -2.01
C VAL A 116 10.06 9.33 -1.13
N GLY A 117 11.24 9.63 -0.57
CA GLY A 117 11.50 10.85 0.19
C GLY A 117 11.19 10.75 1.69
N ASP A 118 11.15 9.52 2.22
CA ASP A 118 10.87 9.22 3.62
C ASP A 118 12.11 8.84 4.44
N LEU A 119 13.23 8.49 3.78
CA LEU A 119 14.50 8.29 4.46
C LEU A 119 15.03 9.61 5.01
N VAL A 120 15.31 9.65 6.31
CA VAL A 120 15.98 10.77 6.97
C VAL A 120 17.48 10.49 7.12
N ALA A 121 17.83 9.27 7.56
CA ALA A 121 19.22 8.83 7.66
C ALA A 121 19.34 7.31 7.67
N SER A 122 20.53 6.82 7.34
CA SER A 122 20.93 5.41 7.45
C SER A 122 22.35 5.34 8.01
N GLY A 123 22.66 4.30 8.78
CA GLY A 123 23.94 4.16 9.45
C GLY A 123 23.93 3.11 10.55
N THR A 124 24.90 3.18 11.44
CA THR A 124 24.99 2.33 12.64
C THR A 124 24.62 3.11 13.89
N VAL A 125 23.85 2.51 14.80
CA VAL A 125 23.42 3.14 16.06
C VAL A 125 24.10 2.46 17.26
N SER A 126 24.96 3.20 17.97
CA SER A 126 25.72 2.67 19.11
C SER A 126 24.86 2.39 20.34
N ALA A 127 23.76 3.15 20.54
CA ALA A 127 22.86 2.99 21.68
C ALA A 127 22.22 1.60 21.79
N LEU A 128 22.30 0.79 20.72
CA LEU A 128 21.77 -0.57 20.64
C LEU A 128 22.88 -1.58 20.28
N GLY A 129 24.13 -1.33 20.68
CA GLY A 129 25.26 -2.22 20.39
C GLY A 129 25.75 -2.16 18.94
N SER A 130 25.80 -0.95 18.36
CA SER A 130 26.30 -0.70 17.00
C SER A 130 25.57 -1.46 15.88
N LYS A 131 24.23 -1.52 15.99
CA LYS A 131 23.38 -2.17 14.98
C LYS A 131 23.14 -1.27 13.75
N PRO A 132 22.99 -1.84 12.55
CA PRO A 132 22.55 -1.10 11.38
C PRO A 132 21.11 -0.62 11.55
N ALA A 133 20.84 0.62 11.15
CA ALA A 133 19.53 1.22 11.29
C ALA A 133 19.25 2.27 10.21
N ILE A 134 17.97 2.46 9.93
CA ILE A 134 17.43 3.62 9.23
C ILE A 134 16.56 4.43 10.17
N ILE A 135 16.59 5.73 9.96
CA ILE A 135 15.66 6.69 10.55
C ILE A 135 14.81 7.23 9.41
N MET A 136 13.50 7.17 9.59
CA MET A 136 12.53 7.53 8.57
C MET A 136 11.38 8.34 9.16
N LYS A 137 10.68 9.06 8.30
CA LYS A 137 9.49 9.82 8.67
C LYS A 137 8.41 8.86 9.18
N LYS A 138 7.82 9.17 10.34
CA LYS A 138 6.64 8.49 10.84
C LYS A 138 5.43 8.91 10.00
N LYS A 139 4.68 7.94 9.49
CA LYS A 139 3.41 8.18 8.80
C LYS A 139 2.26 8.29 9.79
N ALA A 140 1.23 9.04 9.42
CA ALA A 140 0.00 9.16 10.20
C ALA A 140 -0.90 7.94 9.97
N GLY A 141 -1.85 7.73 10.89
CA GLY A 141 -2.79 6.62 10.83
C GLY A 141 -2.30 5.37 11.55
N GLN A 142 -3.07 4.29 11.40
CA GLN A 142 -2.80 2.96 11.95
C GLN A 142 -3.39 1.89 11.01
N PRO A 143 -2.99 0.62 11.12
CA PRO A 143 -3.60 -0.45 10.31
C PRO A 143 -5.12 -0.48 10.50
N LEU A 144 -5.88 -0.72 9.42
CA LEU A 144 -7.35 -0.66 9.44
C LEU A 144 -7.94 -1.56 10.54
N GLN A 145 -7.42 -2.79 10.67
CA GLN A 145 -7.86 -3.82 11.61
C GLN A 145 -7.67 -3.38 13.06
N GLU A 146 -6.70 -2.48 13.29
CA GLU A 146 -6.38 -1.99 14.62
C GLU A 146 -7.23 -0.79 15.05
N THR A 147 -8.02 -0.23 14.13
CA THR A 147 -8.92 0.88 14.44
C THR A 147 -10.14 0.42 15.24
N GLU A 148 -10.51 1.18 16.27
CA GLU A 148 -11.72 0.90 17.07
C GLU A 148 -13.00 0.92 16.22
N ALA A 149 -13.09 1.83 15.25
CA ALA A 149 -14.23 1.89 14.34
C ALA A 149 -14.39 0.58 13.54
N TYR A 150 -13.30 0.02 13.01
CA TYR A 150 -13.34 -1.25 12.29
C TYR A 150 -13.64 -2.44 13.21
N LYS A 151 -13.00 -2.50 14.39
CA LYS A 151 -13.21 -3.55 15.40
C LYS A 151 -14.67 -3.61 15.85
N ASN A 152 -15.33 -2.46 16.03
CA ASN A 152 -16.70 -2.38 16.52
C ASN A 152 -17.78 -2.37 15.40
N ALA A 153 -17.37 -2.23 14.14
CA ALA A 153 -18.27 -2.23 12.99
C ALA A 153 -18.87 -3.62 12.69
N ARG A 154 -20.10 -3.63 12.16
CA ARG A 154 -20.73 -4.83 11.56
C ARG A 154 -19.98 -5.23 10.28
N GLU A 155 -20.11 -6.49 9.85
CA GLU A 155 -19.35 -7.02 8.71
C GLU A 155 -19.54 -6.22 7.42
N VAL A 156 -20.78 -5.81 7.10
CA VAL A 156 -21.07 -4.98 5.92
C VAL A 156 -20.31 -3.64 5.94
N VAL A 157 -20.17 -3.04 7.13
CA VAL A 157 -19.42 -1.78 7.30
C VAL A 157 -17.91 -2.04 7.21
N ARG A 158 -17.42 -3.15 7.76
CA ARG A 158 -16.01 -3.55 7.61
C ARG A 158 -15.65 -3.79 6.15
N GLU A 159 -16.52 -4.46 5.39
CA GLU A 159 -16.33 -4.68 3.95
C GLU A 159 -16.26 -3.36 3.19
N MET A 160 -17.16 -2.41 3.47
CA MET A 160 -17.10 -1.06 2.92
C MET A 160 -15.76 -0.38 3.23
N MET A 161 -15.29 -0.44 4.48
CA MET A 161 -14.00 0.15 4.88
C MET A 161 -12.80 -0.52 4.20
N ARG A 162 -12.81 -1.85 4.02
CA ARG A 162 -11.78 -2.58 3.27
C ARG A 162 -11.74 -2.13 1.81
N ASN A 163 -12.90 -2.00 1.18
CA ASN A 163 -13.00 -1.54 -0.21
C ASN A 163 -12.53 -0.09 -0.38
N GLN A 164 -12.94 0.82 0.52
CA GLN A 164 -12.43 2.20 0.51
C GLN A 164 -10.90 2.25 0.69
N THR A 165 -10.38 1.46 1.63
CA THR A 165 -8.93 1.35 1.87
C THR A 165 -8.21 0.84 0.62
N PHE A 166 -8.71 -0.23 0.00
CA PHE A 166 -8.13 -0.79 -1.22
C PHE A 166 -8.06 0.25 -2.35
N THR A 167 -9.16 0.96 -2.62
CA THR A 167 -9.22 1.99 -3.66
C THR A 167 -8.21 3.12 -3.40
N LEU A 168 -8.16 3.63 -2.16
CA LEU A 168 -7.22 4.70 -1.80
C LEU A 168 -5.77 4.22 -1.82
N MET A 169 -5.51 2.99 -1.40
CA MET A 169 -4.19 2.35 -1.38
C MET A 169 -3.65 2.21 -2.80
N CYS A 170 -4.47 1.70 -3.72
CA CYS A 170 -4.10 1.57 -5.11
C CYS A 170 -3.87 2.92 -5.80
N ASP A 171 -4.70 3.94 -5.53
CA ASP A 171 -4.47 5.30 -6.04
C ASP A 171 -3.15 5.89 -5.53
N LYS A 172 -2.89 5.78 -4.22
CA LYS A 172 -1.64 6.21 -3.59
C LYS A 172 -0.44 5.49 -4.18
N MET A 173 -0.54 4.17 -4.36
CA MET A 173 0.50 3.35 -4.96
C MET A 173 0.79 3.79 -6.39
N ALA A 174 -0.24 4.03 -7.22
CA ALA A 174 -0.07 4.52 -8.59
C ALA A 174 0.59 5.91 -8.63
N ILE A 175 0.27 6.80 -7.69
CA ILE A 175 0.93 8.11 -7.55
C ILE A 175 2.41 7.94 -7.16
N VAL A 176 2.73 7.08 -6.20
CA VAL A 176 4.13 6.85 -5.79
C VAL A 176 4.91 6.19 -6.92
N ALA A 177 4.37 5.15 -7.53
CA ALA A 177 4.97 4.43 -8.65
C ALA A 177 5.36 5.36 -9.80
N THR A 178 4.44 6.22 -10.24
CA THR A 178 4.68 7.12 -11.38
C THR A 178 5.57 8.32 -11.06
N LYS A 179 5.51 8.85 -9.83
CA LYS A 179 6.30 10.03 -9.44
C LYS A 179 7.68 9.67 -8.89
N LYS A 180 7.82 8.50 -8.28
CA LYS A 180 9.01 8.08 -7.52
C LYS A 180 9.68 6.84 -8.10
N TYR A 181 9.05 6.18 -9.08
CA TYR A 181 9.56 4.97 -9.75
C TYR A 181 9.82 3.81 -8.77
N VAL A 182 8.98 3.71 -7.74
CA VAL A 182 8.96 2.64 -6.76
C VAL A 182 7.54 2.11 -6.62
N LEU A 183 7.34 0.82 -6.88
CA LEU A 183 6.08 0.13 -6.63
C LEU A 183 6.15 -0.55 -5.27
N HIS A 184 5.13 -0.33 -4.45
CA HIS A 184 4.93 -1.06 -3.21
C HIS A 184 3.89 -2.16 -3.48
N GLY A 185 4.34 -3.38 -3.71
CA GLY A 185 3.49 -4.50 -4.14
C GLY A 185 2.97 -5.35 -2.99
N ASP A 186 3.44 -5.16 -1.76
CA ASP A 186 2.98 -5.91 -0.58
C ASP A 186 1.83 -5.19 0.15
N ASN A 187 0.82 -4.84 -0.63
CA ASN A 187 -0.26 -3.96 -0.23
C ASN A 187 -1.56 -4.73 -0.13
N HIS A 188 -2.04 -4.94 1.10
CA HIS A 188 -3.33 -5.57 1.37
C HIS A 188 -4.16 -4.66 2.29
N PRO A 189 -5.48 -4.50 2.06
CA PRO A 189 -6.36 -3.66 2.88
C PRO A 189 -6.40 -4.07 4.34
N SER A 190 -5.94 -5.29 4.63
CA SER A 190 -5.91 -5.84 5.98
C SER A 190 -4.54 -6.08 6.60
N HIS A 191 -3.48 -5.56 6.00
CA HIS A 191 -2.12 -5.74 6.51
C HIS A 191 -1.56 -4.45 7.12
N SER A 192 -0.51 -4.60 7.93
CA SER A 192 0.18 -3.52 8.62
C SER A 192 0.93 -2.54 7.71
N ASN A 193 1.03 -2.83 6.40
CA ASN A 193 1.79 -2.04 5.43
C ASN A 193 0.99 -0.87 4.84
N THR A 194 -0.31 -0.78 5.17
CA THR A 194 -1.17 0.36 4.86
C THR A 194 -1.73 0.95 6.15
N LEU A 195 -1.42 2.23 6.39
CA LEU A 195 -1.98 2.98 7.52
C LEU A 195 -3.16 3.81 7.03
N VAL A 196 -4.27 3.78 7.78
CA VAL A 196 -5.49 4.54 7.47
C VAL A 196 -5.72 5.65 8.47
N THR A 197 -6.30 6.75 7.99
CA THR A 197 -6.95 7.77 8.84
C THR A 197 -8.46 7.70 8.60
N LEU A 198 -9.24 7.63 9.69
CA LEU A 198 -10.69 7.49 9.64
C LEU A 198 -11.41 8.78 10.08
N ASP A 199 -12.65 8.91 9.61
CA ASP A 199 -13.66 9.85 10.11
C ASP A 199 -14.96 9.07 10.27
N GLY A 200 -15.27 8.72 11.52
CA GLY A 200 -16.24 7.67 11.83
C GLY A 200 -15.88 6.35 11.13
N ASN A 201 -16.80 5.84 10.31
CA ASN A 201 -16.63 4.61 9.53
C ASN A 201 -16.13 4.86 8.10
N THR A 202 -15.67 6.08 7.79
CA THR A 202 -15.17 6.44 6.45
C THR A 202 -13.65 6.53 6.46
N VAL A 203 -13.00 5.86 5.50
CA VAL A 203 -11.55 5.96 5.28
C VAL A 203 -11.25 7.26 4.54
N LYS A 204 -10.51 8.17 5.17
CA LYS A 204 -10.20 9.50 4.61
C LYS A 204 -8.91 9.52 3.81
N SER A 205 -7.90 8.81 4.29
CA SER A 205 -6.59 8.77 3.64
C SER A 205 -5.85 7.49 3.99
N VAL A 206 -4.86 7.18 3.17
CA VAL A 206 -3.94 6.08 3.37
C VAL A 206 -2.49 6.53 3.22
N GLU A 207 -1.61 5.91 3.99
CA GLU A 207 -0.16 6.00 3.84
C GLU A 207 0.41 4.60 3.66
N LEU A 208 1.36 4.46 2.73
CA LEU A 208 2.09 3.22 2.50
C LEU A 208 3.34 3.22 3.39
N VAL A 209 3.61 2.10 4.05
CA VAL A 209 4.78 1.89 4.91
C VAL A 209 5.45 0.56 4.60
N ASP A 210 6.66 0.35 5.13
CA ASP A 210 7.47 -0.84 4.91
C ASP A 210 7.84 -1.07 3.42
N TYR A 211 8.80 -0.30 2.92
CA TYR A 211 9.32 -0.41 1.55
C TYR A 211 10.47 -1.45 1.44
N GLY A 212 10.49 -2.42 2.33
CA GLY A 212 11.42 -3.55 2.28
C GLY A 212 11.00 -4.60 1.25
N PRO A 213 11.88 -5.59 0.98
CA PRO A 213 11.49 -6.79 0.24
C PRO A 213 10.71 -7.79 1.13
N PRO A 214 10.01 -8.76 0.52
CA PRO A 214 9.79 -8.91 -0.91
C PRO A 214 8.73 -7.91 -1.43
N LYS A 215 8.51 -7.91 -2.75
CA LYS A 215 7.43 -7.19 -3.44
C LYS A 215 7.49 -5.66 -3.39
N THR A 216 8.59 -5.06 -3.01
CA THR A 216 8.87 -3.66 -3.38
C THR A 216 9.76 -3.67 -4.62
N TYR A 217 9.41 -2.88 -5.64
CA TYR A 217 10.09 -2.93 -6.93
C TYR A 217 10.54 -1.55 -7.41
N PHE A 218 11.65 -1.52 -8.15
CA PHE A 218 12.03 -0.36 -8.98
C PHE A 218 11.34 -0.42 -10.34
N LEU A 219 10.92 0.74 -10.85
CA LEU A 219 10.15 0.86 -12.07
C LEU A 219 10.91 1.60 -13.15
N ASN A 220 10.55 1.32 -14.42
CA ASN A 220 10.96 2.16 -15.52
C ASN A 220 10.29 3.54 -15.42
N LYS A 221 10.86 4.53 -16.12
CA LYS A 221 10.32 5.90 -16.08
C LYS A 221 9.08 6.13 -16.95
N SER A 222 8.79 5.20 -17.85
CA SER A 222 7.66 5.29 -18.79
C SER A 222 6.35 4.81 -18.20
N VAL A 223 6.37 4.15 -17.03
CA VAL A 223 5.16 3.64 -16.38
C VAL A 223 4.15 4.77 -16.15
N THR A 224 2.92 4.52 -16.56
CA THR A 224 1.81 5.44 -16.42
C THR A 224 0.95 5.09 -15.20
N LYS A 225 0.17 6.08 -14.74
CA LYS A 225 -0.74 5.86 -13.61
C LYS A 225 -1.79 4.79 -13.96
N ALA A 226 -2.26 4.79 -15.21
CA ALA A 226 -3.25 3.83 -15.69
C ALA A 226 -2.71 2.39 -15.64
N GLU A 227 -1.48 2.14 -16.09
CA GLU A 227 -0.87 0.81 -16.02
C GLU A 227 -0.74 0.31 -14.57
N VAL A 228 -0.32 1.18 -13.64
CA VAL A 228 -0.21 0.81 -12.22
C VAL A 228 -1.60 0.60 -11.60
N CYS A 229 -2.59 1.40 -12.01
CA CYS A 229 -3.98 1.24 -11.59
C CYS A 229 -4.55 -0.11 -12.05
N VAL A 230 -4.36 -0.47 -13.32
CA VAL A 230 -4.76 -1.78 -13.87
C VAL A 230 -4.04 -2.89 -13.11
N TYR A 231 -2.75 -2.73 -12.82
CA TYR A 231 -2.00 -3.68 -12.02
C TYR A 231 -2.57 -3.81 -10.60
N CYS A 232 -2.85 -2.72 -9.89
CA CYS A 232 -3.39 -2.80 -8.54
C CYS A 232 -4.82 -3.33 -8.50
N GLY A 233 -5.59 -3.14 -9.57
CA GLY A 233 -7.03 -3.33 -9.56
C GLY A 233 -7.81 -2.09 -9.11
N CYS A 234 -7.27 -0.88 -9.33
CA CYS A 234 -8.09 0.34 -9.18
C CYS A 234 -9.34 0.19 -10.06
N GLU A 235 -10.53 0.32 -9.48
CA GLU A 235 -11.71 0.59 -10.29
C GLU A 235 -11.52 1.97 -10.94
N TYR A 236 -11.31 1.98 -12.25
CA TYR A 236 -11.66 3.16 -13.03
C TYR A 236 -13.18 3.33 -12.93
N PRO A 237 -13.71 4.54 -12.66
CA PRO A 237 -15.13 4.79 -12.68
C PRO A 237 -15.73 4.17 -13.94
N SER A 238 -16.75 3.33 -13.78
CA SER A 238 -17.40 2.58 -14.86
C SER A 238 -17.82 3.47 -16.04
N THR A 239 -18.03 4.77 -15.81
CA THR A 239 -18.34 5.79 -16.81
C THR A 239 -17.20 6.10 -17.80
N LYS A 240 -15.97 5.66 -17.56
CA LYS A 240 -14.84 5.81 -18.51
C LYS A 240 -14.34 4.49 -19.10
N ARG A 241 -14.92 3.35 -18.72
CA ARG A 241 -14.52 2.03 -19.25
C ARG A 241 -14.66 1.97 -20.78
N HIS A 242 -15.72 2.57 -21.32
CA HIS A 242 -15.99 2.55 -22.76
C HIS A 242 -15.04 3.43 -23.60
N LEU A 243 -14.46 4.49 -23.02
CA LEU A 243 -13.50 5.36 -23.73
C LEU A 243 -12.10 4.73 -23.80
N TRP A 244 -11.73 3.94 -22.79
CA TRP A 244 -10.43 3.25 -22.75
C TRP A 244 -10.35 2.08 -23.74
N GLU A 245 -11.45 1.34 -23.93
CA GLU A 245 -11.54 0.28 -24.94
C GLU A 245 -11.41 0.80 -26.38
N GLN A 246 -11.74 2.08 -26.62
CA GLN A 246 -11.60 2.72 -27.92
C GLN A 246 -10.19 3.26 -28.19
N GLU A 247 -9.46 3.71 -27.16
CA GLU A 247 -8.11 4.29 -27.33
C GLU A 247 -6.98 3.24 -27.26
N PHE A 248 -7.18 2.07 -26.63
CA PHE A 248 -6.14 1.04 -26.48
C PHE A 248 -6.65 -0.39 -26.72
N PRO A 249 -6.94 -0.79 -27.98
CA PRO A 249 -7.57 -2.08 -28.30
C PRO A 249 -6.70 -3.33 -28.06
N TYR A 250 -5.45 -3.20 -27.59
CA TYR A 250 -4.48 -4.30 -27.52
C TYR A 250 -4.17 -4.82 -26.11
N VAL A 251 -4.85 -4.35 -25.07
CA VAL A 251 -4.67 -4.89 -23.71
C VAL A 251 -5.96 -5.52 -23.21
N SER A 252 -6.37 -6.61 -23.85
CA SER A 252 -7.38 -7.49 -23.28
C SER A 252 -6.81 -8.13 -22.01
N PRO A 253 -7.51 -8.08 -20.86
CA PRO A 253 -7.08 -8.85 -19.70
C PRO A 253 -7.07 -10.35 -20.06
N PRO A 254 -6.15 -11.15 -19.51
CA PRO A 254 -6.11 -12.58 -19.77
C PRO A 254 -7.43 -13.21 -19.32
N SER A 255 -8.23 -13.66 -20.29
CA SER A 255 -9.38 -14.51 -20.04
C SER A 255 -8.86 -15.85 -19.53
N SER A 256 -8.89 -16.04 -18.22
CA SER A 256 -8.65 -17.36 -17.64
C SER A 256 -9.76 -18.29 -18.11
N PRO A 257 -9.48 -19.40 -18.81
CA PRO A 257 -10.52 -20.34 -19.18
C PRO A 257 -11.03 -21.03 -17.91
N ILE A 258 -12.30 -20.78 -17.57
CA ILE A 258 -13.02 -21.54 -16.56
C ILE A 258 -13.15 -22.96 -17.10
N LYS A 259 -12.30 -23.89 -16.63
CA LYS A 259 -12.51 -25.32 -16.85
C LYS A 259 -13.62 -25.78 -15.90
N SER A 260 -14.81 -25.98 -16.44
CA SER A 260 -15.90 -26.66 -15.74
C SER A 260 -15.45 -28.09 -15.37
N PRO A 261 -15.64 -28.54 -14.12
CA PRO A 261 -15.35 -29.92 -13.76
C PRO A 261 -16.33 -30.84 -14.50
N LYS A 262 -15.78 -31.84 -15.22
CA LYS A 262 -16.57 -32.96 -15.74
C LYS A 262 -17.04 -33.79 -14.55
N LEU A 263 -18.35 -33.78 -14.29
CA LEU A 263 -19.00 -34.82 -13.49
C LEU A 263 -18.91 -36.13 -14.29
N GLY A 264 -18.11 -37.07 -13.79
CA GLY A 264 -18.10 -38.44 -14.27
C GLY A 264 -19.29 -39.21 -13.70
N MET A 265 -19.99 -39.92 -14.57
CA MET A 265 -20.81 -41.10 -14.23
C MET A 265 -19.91 -42.30 -14.05
#